data_AF-A0AAD6Y602-F1
#
_entry.id   AF-A0AAD6Y602-F1
#
_cell.length_a   1.000
_cell.length_b   1.000
_cell.length_c   1.000
_cell.angle_alpha   90.00
_cell.angle_beta   90.00
_cell.angle_gamma   90.00
#
_symmetry.space_group_name_H-M   'P 1'
#
loop_
_entity.id
_entity.type
_entity.pdbx_description
1 polymer ?
#
loop_
_entity_poly.entity_id
_entity_poly.type
_entity_poly.pdbx_seq_one_letter_code
_entity_poly.pdbx_strand_id
1 'polypeptide(L)'
;KKNVLTEEELVAQTGILMIAGQDTVTDTLVFGCLELARHPEFQHKLRAEFHSSLRSPYSTSAYESMLLLNAFICQGISFERMKGCQCELAHWCHQEALRLYPPEAIQDLVTVKDTVIPLTDGINNAKGELTNRIPV
;
A
#
# COMPACT_ATOMS: atom_id res chain seq x y z
N LYS A 1 33.02 -16.30 3.57
CA LYS A 1 31.99 -15.37 4.08
C LYS A 1 32.09 -14.09 3.27
N LYS A 2 31.17 -13.85 2.33
CA LYS A 2 31.22 -12.71 1.39
C LYS A 2 29.87 -11.95 1.31
N ASN A 3 29.07 -12.03 2.38
CA ASN A 3 27.73 -11.42 2.48
C ASN A 3 27.54 -10.72 3.84
N VAL A 4 28.47 -9.85 4.24
CA VAL A 4 28.27 -8.97 5.41
C VAL A 4 28.43 -7.55 4.90
N LEU A 5 27.37 -6.74 5.05
CA LEU A 5 27.40 -5.33 4.71
C LEU A 5 28.40 -4.62 5.62
N THR A 6 29.16 -3.69 5.06
CA THR A 6 29.94 -2.76 5.89
C THR A 6 29.00 -1.84 6.68
N GLU A 7 29.53 -1.20 7.73
CA GLU A 7 28.73 -0.22 8.49
C GLU A 7 28.25 0.93 7.59
N GLU A 8 29.09 1.39 6.66
CA GLU A 8 28.74 2.41 5.68
C GLU A 8 27.62 1.97 4.74
N GLU A 9 27.70 0.73 4.22
CA GLU A 9 26.65 0.15 3.37
C GLU A 9 25.34 -0.02 4.16
N LEU A 10 25.42 -0.45 5.43
CA LEU A 10 24.24 -0.61 6.28
C LEU A 10 23.54 0.74 6.52
N VAL A 11 24.30 1.79 6.83
CA VAL A 11 23.77 3.15 7.01
C VAL A 11 23.13 3.64 5.71
N ALA A 12 23.81 3.46 4.57
CA ALA A 12 23.28 3.85 3.26
C ALA A 12 21.96 3.13 2.92
N GLN A 13 21.90 1.81 3.08
CA GLN A 13 20.70 1.02 2.81
C GLN A 13 19.55 1.36 3.78
N THR A 14 19.86 1.66 5.04
CA THR A 14 18.85 2.10 6.01
C THR A 14 18.23 3.44 5.58
N GLY A 15 19.05 4.38 5.08
CA GLY A 15 18.56 5.65 4.55
C GLY A 15 17.62 5.46 3.36
N ILE A 16 17.98 4.59 2.42
CA ILE A 16 17.13 4.26 1.27
C ILE A 16 15.78 3.66 1.73
N LEU A 17 15.82 2.70 2.65
CA LEU A 17 14.61 2.07 3.18
C LEU A 17 13.66 3.08 3.84
N MET A 18 14.22 4.01 4.62
CA MET A 18 13.44 5.04 5.30
C MET A 18 12.75 5.97 4.31
N ILE A 19 13.47 6.44 3.28
CA ILE A 19 12.92 7.33 2.26
C ILE A 19 11.83 6.62 1.45
N ALA A 20 12.14 5.42 0.94
CA ALA A 20 11.20 4.65 0.13
C ALA A 20 9.92 4.28 0.90
N GLY A 21 10.05 3.93 2.18
CA GLY A 21 8.90 3.61 3.03
C GLY A 21 8.10 4.85 3.45
N GLN A 22 8.75 5.99 3.68
CA GLN A 22 8.07 7.19 4.15
C GLN A 22 7.19 7.80 3.07
N ASP A 23 7.72 8.01 1.86
CA ASP A 23 7.01 8.73 0.81
C ASP A 23 5.78 7.93 0.34
N THR A 24 5.93 6.62 0.13
CA THR A 24 4.84 5.74 -0.32
C THR A 24 3.71 5.62 0.70
N VAL A 25 4.05 5.50 1.99
CA VAL A 25 3.05 5.43 3.07
C VAL A 25 2.36 6.78 3.25
N THR A 26 3.11 7.88 3.22
CA THR A 26 2.55 9.23 3.37
C THR A 26 1.54 9.54 2.26
N ASP A 27 1.90 9.23 1.01
CA ASP A 27 1.04 9.48 -0.15
C ASP A 27 -0.29 8.71 -0.04
N THR A 28 -0.20 7.42 0.27
CA THR A 28 -1.37 6.55 0.50
C THR A 28 -2.30 7.12 1.58
N LEU A 29 -1.75 7.68 2.65
CA LEU A 29 -2.53 8.23 3.75
C LEU A 29 -3.18 9.56 3.44
N VAL A 30 -2.46 10.44 2.76
CA VAL A 30 -2.98 11.74 2.33
C VAL A 30 -4.18 11.54 1.43
N PHE A 31 -4.05 10.67 0.41
CA PHE A 31 -5.15 10.37 -0.49
C PHE A 31 -6.26 9.56 0.17
N GLY A 32 -5.94 8.61 1.04
CA GLY A 32 -6.95 7.89 1.83
C GLY A 32 -7.79 8.83 2.70
N CYS A 33 -7.16 9.80 3.36
CA CYS A 33 -7.85 10.81 4.17
C CYS A 33 -8.66 11.78 3.30
N LEU A 34 -8.14 12.15 2.13
CA LEU A 34 -8.84 13.01 1.17
C LEU A 34 -10.15 12.35 0.70
N GLU A 35 -10.11 11.07 0.33
CA GLU A 35 -11.30 10.34 -0.11
C GLU A 35 -12.28 10.16 1.05
N LEU A 36 -11.81 9.84 2.26
CA LEU A 36 -12.69 9.79 3.44
C LEU A 36 -13.33 11.14 3.78
N ALA A 37 -12.65 12.26 3.54
CA ALA A 37 -13.21 13.60 3.73
C ALA A 37 -14.28 13.94 2.68
N ARG A 38 -14.12 13.43 1.45
CA ARG A 38 -15.13 13.54 0.37
C ARG A 38 -16.32 12.61 0.58
N HIS A 39 -16.14 11.53 1.35
CA HIS A 39 -17.14 10.51 1.63
C HIS A 39 -17.43 10.32 3.13
N PRO A 40 -18.12 11.29 3.78
CA PRO A 40 -18.43 11.23 5.20
C PRO A 40 -19.16 9.95 5.64
N GLU A 41 -19.99 9.37 4.77
CA GLU A 41 -20.71 8.13 5.02
C GLU A 41 -19.78 6.95 5.33
N PHE A 42 -18.66 6.84 4.60
CA PHE A 42 -17.65 5.82 4.85
C PHE A 42 -16.80 6.18 6.07
N GLN A 43 -16.53 7.47 6.26
CA GLN A 43 -15.83 7.95 7.45
C GLN A 43 -16.59 7.61 8.75
N HIS A 44 -17.92 7.75 8.77
CA HIS A 44 -18.75 7.40 9.91
C HIS A 44 -18.78 5.88 10.17
N LYS A 45 -18.92 5.08 9.11
CA LYS A 45 -18.88 3.61 9.21
C LYS A 45 -17.54 3.12 9.75
N LEU A 46 -16.44 3.66 9.23
CA LEU A 46 -15.08 3.30 9.66
C LEU A 46 -14.84 3.66 11.14
N ARG A 47 -15.32 4.83 11.59
CA ARG A 47 -15.29 5.18 13.02
C ARG A 47 -16.12 4.22 13.87
N ALA A 48 -17.31 3.81 13.41
CA ALA A 48 -18.17 2.88 14.13
C ALA A 48 -17.52 1.48 14.25
N GLU A 49 -16.95 0.97 13.14
CA GLU A 49 -16.20 -0.29 13.08
C GLU A 49 -15.02 -0.28 14.07
N PHE A 50 -14.26 0.83 14.09
CA PHE A 50 -13.16 1.02 15.02
C PHE A 50 -13.62 1.04 16.48
N HIS A 51 -14.63 1.86 16.82
CA HIS A 51 -15.18 1.91 18.18
C HIS A 51 -15.77 0.58 18.65
N SER A 52 -16.35 -0.21 17.75
CA SER A 52 -16.82 -1.56 18.07
C SER A 52 -15.66 -2.51 18.40
N SER A 53 -14.54 -2.37 17.69
CA SER A 53 -13.32 -3.17 17.87
C SER A 53 -12.58 -2.83 19.18
N LEU A 54 -12.65 -1.57 19.62
CA LEU A 54 -12.06 -1.09 20.89
C LEU A 54 -12.80 -1.57 22.14
N ARG A 55 -14.07 -1.92 22.04
CA ARG A 55 -14.87 -2.39 23.19
C ARG A 55 -14.59 -3.85 23.57
N SER A 56 -13.69 -4.51 22.85
CA SER A 56 -13.17 -5.83 23.23
C SER A 56 -12.39 -5.74 24.55
N PRO A 57 -12.54 -6.70 25.49
CA PRO A 57 -11.96 -6.66 26.85
C PRO A 57 -10.42 -6.62 26.95
N TYR A 58 -9.71 -6.47 25.83
CA TYR A 58 -8.25 -6.38 25.73
C TYR A 58 -7.71 -4.95 25.50
N SER A 59 -8.57 -3.92 25.55
CA SER A 59 -8.20 -2.53 25.24
C SER A 59 -7.67 -1.78 26.47
N THR A 60 -6.35 -1.68 26.61
CA THR A 60 -5.70 -0.80 27.60
C THR A 60 -4.65 0.07 26.91
N SER A 61 -5.02 1.32 26.60
CA SER A 61 -4.23 2.55 26.84
C SER A 61 -4.45 3.64 25.77
N ALA A 62 -4.38 4.88 26.25
CA ALA A 62 -4.69 6.13 25.57
C ALA A 62 -3.60 6.64 24.60
N TYR A 63 -2.92 5.74 23.88
CA TYR A 63 -2.00 6.11 22.78
C TYR A 63 -2.72 6.28 21.43
N GLU A 64 -4.05 6.29 21.45
CA GLU A 64 -4.90 6.24 20.27
C GLU A 64 -5.13 7.58 19.57
N SER A 65 -4.60 8.70 20.10
CA SER A 65 -4.90 10.06 19.61
C SER A 65 -4.56 10.33 18.13
N MET A 66 -3.87 9.42 17.44
CA MET A 66 -3.75 9.40 15.98
C MET A 66 -4.70 8.34 15.37
N LEU A 67 -5.98 8.45 15.70
CA LEU A 67 -6.99 7.38 15.67
C LEU A 67 -7.35 6.89 14.25
N LEU A 68 -7.43 7.79 13.26
CA LEU A 68 -7.72 7.43 11.87
C LEU A 68 -6.47 6.97 11.12
N LEU A 69 -5.31 7.54 11.42
CA LEU A 69 -4.05 7.15 10.80
C LEU A 69 -3.63 5.74 11.28
N ASN A 70 -3.80 5.44 12.56
CA ASN A 70 -3.49 4.11 13.11
C ASN A 70 -4.46 3.03 12.60
N ALA A 71 -5.69 3.39 12.26
CA ALA A 71 -6.64 2.48 11.61
C ALA A 71 -6.30 2.23 10.12
N PHE A 72 -5.74 3.23 9.42
CA PHE A 72 -5.36 3.12 8.01
C PHE A 72 -3.98 2.47 7.79
N ILE A 73 -3.00 2.72 8.69
CA ILE A 73 -1.63 2.14 8.63
C ILE A 73 -1.50 0.87 9.50
N CYS A 74 -2.46 0.52 10.34
CA CYS A 74 -2.34 -0.60 11.28
C CYS A 74 -1.12 -0.54 12.23
N GLN A 75 -0.57 0.65 12.52
CA GLN A 75 0.65 0.74 13.36
C GLN A 75 0.38 0.68 14.88
N GLY A 76 -0.88 0.82 15.32
CA GLY A 76 -1.25 0.77 16.75
C GLY A 76 -2.05 -0.46 17.19
N ILE A 77 -2.45 -1.31 16.23
CA ILE A 77 -3.19 -2.54 16.50
C ILE A 77 -2.15 -3.66 16.51
N SER A 78 -1.93 -4.33 17.65
CA SER A 78 -1.04 -5.49 17.72
C SER A 78 -1.32 -6.43 16.54
N PHE A 79 -0.30 -6.99 15.89
CA PHE A 79 -0.47 -7.84 14.70
C PHE A 79 -1.53 -8.95 14.90
N GLU A 80 -1.65 -9.48 16.12
CA GLU A 80 -2.67 -10.44 16.54
C GLU A 80 -4.09 -9.86 16.57
N ARG A 81 -4.25 -8.59 16.99
CA ARG A 81 -5.51 -7.86 16.90
C ARG A 81 -5.91 -7.69 15.43
N MET A 82 -4.98 -7.40 14.52
CA MET A 82 -5.27 -7.20 13.08
C MET A 82 -5.96 -8.40 12.41
N LYS A 83 -5.68 -9.63 12.88
CA LYS A 83 -6.36 -10.85 12.40
C LYS A 83 -7.72 -11.10 13.06
N GLY A 84 -7.97 -10.52 14.23
CA GLY A 84 -9.16 -10.73 15.04
C GLY A 84 -10.20 -9.60 14.96
N CYS A 85 -9.78 -8.35 14.71
CA CYS A 85 -10.68 -7.25 14.45
C CYS A 85 -11.13 -7.31 12.98
N GLN A 86 -12.44 -7.41 12.76
CA GLN A 86 -13.10 -7.38 11.45
C GLN A 86 -13.03 -5.95 10.87
N CYS A 87 -11.82 -5.47 10.62
CA CYS A 87 -11.58 -4.14 10.06
C CYS A 87 -11.71 -4.17 8.51
N GLU A 88 -12.77 -4.79 8.00
CA GLU A 88 -12.95 -5.04 6.57
C GLU A 88 -13.04 -3.72 5.79
N LEU A 89 -13.72 -2.72 6.34
CA LEU A 89 -13.87 -1.43 5.67
C LEU A 89 -12.56 -0.65 5.66
N ALA A 90 -11.77 -0.69 6.73
CA ALA A 90 -10.46 -0.05 6.76
C ALA A 90 -9.52 -0.65 5.71
N HIS A 91 -9.51 -1.98 5.57
CA HIS A 91 -8.74 -2.66 4.53
C HIS A 91 -9.20 -2.25 3.12
N TRP A 92 -10.52 -2.20 2.87
CA TRP A 92 -11.05 -1.80 1.57
C TRP A 92 -10.75 -0.34 1.23
N CYS A 93 -10.88 0.58 2.19
CA CYS A 93 -10.52 1.98 1.96
C CYS A 93 -9.03 2.13 1.63
N HIS A 94 -8.16 1.37 2.29
CA HIS A 94 -6.73 1.37 1.98
C HIS A 94 -6.44 0.84 0.58
N GLN A 95 -7.03 -0.30 0.21
CA GLN A 95 -6.88 -0.87 -1.13
C GLN A 95 -7.43 0.07 -2.21
N GLU A 96 -8.56 0.72 -1.95
CA GLU A 96 -9.16 1.65 -2.90
C GLU A 96 -8.33 2.92 -3.06
N ALA A 97 -7.72 3.42 -1.98
CA ALA A 97 -6.75 4.51 -2.04
C ALA A 97 -5.54 4.14 -2.92
N LEU A 98 -4.96 2.95 -2.73
CA LEU A 98 -3.85 2.46 -3.56
C LEU A 98 -4.26 2.22 -5.02
N ARG A 99 -5.50 1.79 -5.26
CA ARG A 99 -6.03 1.57 -6.62
C ARG A 99 -6.20 2.88 -7.38
N LEU A 100 -6.66 3.94 -6.71
CA LEU A 100 -6.88 5.26 -7.30
C LEU A 100 -5.60 6.09 -7.38
N TYR A 101 -4.76 5.99 -6.36
CA TYR A 101 -3.55 6.80 -6.15
C TYR A 101 -2.37 5.90 -5.81
N PRO A 102 -1.84 5.13 -6.78
CA PRO A 102 -0.65 4.31 -6.56
C PRO A 102 0.57 5.23 -6.34
N PRO A 103 1.28 5.13 -5.20
CA PRO A 103 2.42 6.02 -4.92
C PRO A 103 3.57 5.88 -5.92
N GLU A 104 3.69 4.71 -6.56
CA GLU A 104 4.65 4.43 -7.62
C GLU A 104 3.91 3.85 -8.84
N ALA A 105 3.51 4.73 -9.76
CA ALA A 105 2.68 4.38 -10.91
C ALA A 105 3.46 3.77 -12.10
N ILE A 106 4.79 3.86 -12.09
CA ILE A 106 5.65 3.43 -13.19
C ILE A 106 6.72 2.50 -12.63
N GLN A 107 6.88 1.33 -13.26
CA GLN A 107 7.97 0.40 -12.98
C GLN A 107 8.79 0.18 -14.24
N ASP A 108 10.05 0.57 -14.20
CA ASP A 108 10.98 0.37 -15.30
C ASP A 108 11.56 -1.04 -15.25
N LEU A 109 11.44 -1.75 -16.37
CA LEU A 109 12.00 -3.10 -16.54
C LEU A 109 12.96 -3.08 -17.73
N VAL A 110 14.12 -3.72 -17.56
CA VAL A 110 15.13 -3.88 -18.63
C VAL A 110 15.24 -5.37 -18.97
N THR A 111 15.14 -5.70 -20.25
CA THR A 111 15.27 -7.08 -20.74
C THR A 111 16.72 -7.53 -20.68
N VAL A 112 16.98 -8.61 -19.93
CA VAL A 112 18.33 -9.20 -19.80
C VAL A 112 18.62 -10.17 -20.95
N LYS A 113 17.57 -10.65 -21.63
CA LYS A 113 17.63 -11.57 -22.76
C LYS A 113 16.44 -11.33 -23.68
N ASP A 114 16.62 -11.65 -24.95
CA ASP A 114 15.55 -11.64 -25.95
C ASP A 114 14.38 -12.49 -25.45
N THR A 115 13.22 -11.84 -25.28
CA THR A 115 12.01 -12.47 -24.78
C THR A 115 10.79 -11.93 -25.52
N VAL A 116 9.64 -12.52 -25.24
CA VAL A 116 8.38 -12.09 -25.83
C VAL A 116 7.40 -11.83 -24.70
N ILE A 117 6.89 -10.59 -24.64
CA ILE A 117 5.77 -10.23 -23.76
C ILE A 117 4.49 -10.79 -24.40
N PRO A 118 3.78 -11.71 -23.73
CA PRO A 118 2.46 -12.15 -24.18
C PRO A 118 1.43 -11.09 -23.84
N LEU A 119 0.60 -10.73 -24.81
CA LEU A 119 -0.53 -9.82 -24.61
C LEU A 119 -1.83 -10.61 -24.49
N THR A 120 -2.66 -10.24 -23.52
CA THR A 120 -4.02 -10.80 -23.38
C THR A 120 -4.89 -10.38 -24.56
N ASP A 121 -4.84 -9.09 -24.92
CA ASP A 121 -5.54 -8.52 -26.07
C ASP A 121 -4.57 -8.23 -27.22
N GLY A 122 -4.99 -8.47 -28.46
CA GLY A 122 -4.18 -8.19 -29.63
C GLY A 122 -4.04 -6.69 -29.89
N ILE A 123 -2.84 -6.25 -30.26
CA ILE A 123 -2.55 -4.88 -30.68
C ILE A 123 -2.19 -4.84 -32.16
N ASN A 124 -2.46 -3.72 -32.82
CA ASN A 124 -2.02 -3.51 -34.19
C ASN A 124 -0.54 -3.10 -34.20
N ASN A 125 0.28 -3.84 -34.94
CA ASN A 125 1.68 -3.47 -35.15
C ASN A 125 1.79 -2.25 -36.08
N ALA A 126 3.00 -1.71 -36.26
CA ALA A 126 3.25 -0.59 -37.19
C ALA A 126 2.90 -0.91 -38.65
N LYS A 127 2.70 -2.19 -39.01
CA LYS A 127 2.28 -2.66 -40.34
C LYS A 127 0.76 -2.85 -40.44
N GLY A 128 -0.01 -2.59 -39.37
CA GLY A 128 -1.45 -2.77 -39.32
C GLY A 128 -1.93 -4.21 -39.10
N GLU A 129 -1.03 -5.14 -38.80
CA GLU A 129 -1.38 -6.54 -38.51
C GLU A 129 -1.64 -6.72 -37.00
N LEU A 130 -2.66 -7.51 -36.67
CA LEU A 130 -2.99 -7.84 -35.28
C LEU A 130 -1.97 -8.84 -34.72
N THR A 131 -1.25 -8.46 -33.67
CA THR A 131 -0.31 -9.32 -32.94
C THR A 131 -0.67 -9.37 -31.46
N ASN A 132 -0.55 -10.54 -30.85
CA ASN A 132 -0.70 -10.77 -29.42
C ASN A 132 0.65 -10.94 -28.70
N ARG A 133 1.75 -10.57 -29.37
CA ARG A 133 3.12 -10.81 -28.90
C ARG A 133 4.01 -9.62 -29.23
N ILE A 134 4.75 -9.13 -28.23
CA ILE A 134 5.76 -8.08 -28.39
C ILE A 134 7.13 -8.69 -28.09
N PRO A 135 8.03 -8.84 -29.08
CA PRO A 135 9.42 -9.19 -28.81
C PRO A 135 10.13 -7.99 -28.16
N VAL A 136 10.88 -8.23 -27.08
CA VAL A 136 11.64 -7.24 -26.28
C VAL A 136 12.95 -7.81 -25.77
#